data_AF-A0A059PH23-F1
#
_entry.id   AF-A0A059PH23-F1
#
_cell.length_a   1.000
_cell.length_b   1.000
_cell.length_c   1.000
_cell.angle_alpha   90.00
_cell.angle_beta   90.00
_cell.angle_gamma   90.00
#
_symmetry.space_group_name_H-M   'P 1'
#
loop_
_entity.id
_entity.type
_entity.pdbx_description
1 polymer ?
#
loop_
_entity_poly.entity_id
_entity_poly.type
_entity_poly.pdbx_seq_one_letter_code
_entity_poly.pdbx_strand_id
1 'polypeptide(L)'
;RLQVGEVVTTIPTIGFNVEQVTYKNLKFQVWDLGGQTSIRPYWRCYYSNTDAIIYVVDSADRDRIGISKDELLYMLREEELAGAILVVLA
;
A
#
# COMPACT_ATOMS: atom_id res chain seq x y z
N ARG A 1 10.90 2.78 2.78
CA ARG A 1 10.78 4.22 3.13
C ARG A 1 11.09 5.03 1.89
N LEU A 2 10.25 5.98 1.55
CA LEU A 2 10.33 6.77 0.30
C LEU A 2 11.38 7.90 0.37
N GLN A 3 12.34 7.83 1.29
CA GLN A 3 13.42 8.80 1.39
C GLN A 3 14.49 8.47 0.35
N VAL A 4 14.67 9.43 -0.55
CA VAL A 4 15.62 9.45 -1.65
C VAL A 4 17.04 9.17 -1.13
N GLY A 5 17.67 8.09 -1.61
CA GLY A 5 19.12 7.99 -1.69
C GLY A 5 19.80 6.78 -1.03
N GLU A 6 19.16 6.07 -0.09
CA GLU A 6 19.79 4.93 0.58
C GLU A 6 18.88 3.69 0.62
N VAL A 7 19.42 2.56 0.18
CA VAL A 7 18.80 1.24 0.34
C VAL A 7 19.06 0.79 1.78
N VAL A 8 18.09 1.02 2.65
CA VAL A 8 18.13 0.56 4.04
C VAL A 8 17.48 -0.83 4.13
N THR A 9 18.10 -1.76 4.85
CA THR A 9 17.51 -3.07 5.15
C THR A 9 16.19 -2.91 5.91
N THR A 10 15.10 -3.41 5.34
CA THR A 10 13.75 -3.35 5.93
C THR A 10 13.48 -4.56 6.82
N ILE A 11 12.81 -4.33 7.95
CA ILE A 11 12.25 -5.37 8.83
C ILE A 11 10.75 -5.51 8.49
N PRO A 12 10.12 -6.70 8.57
CA PRO A 12 8.69 -6.85 8.32
C PRO A 12 7.85 -5.87 9.15
N THR A 13 6.97 -5.13 8.49
CA THR A 13 6.07 -4.18 9.14
C THR A 13 5.01 -4.94 9.94
N ILE A 14 5.01 -4.76 11.26
CA ILE A 14 4.04 -5.36 12.20
C ILE A 14 2.78 -4.49 12.36
N GLY A 15 2.83 -3.23 11.91
CA GLY A 15 1.72 -2.28 11.98
C GLY A 15 1.66 -1.38 10.75
N PHE A 16 1.75 -0.07 10.98
CA PHE A 16 1.76 0.95 9.94
C PHE A 16 2.88 1.96 10.17
N ASN A 17 3.33 2.59 9.10
CA ASN A 17 4.28 3.69 9.14
C ASN A 17 3.71 4.89 8.37
N VAL A 18 3.95 6.10 8.86
CA VAL A 18 3.45 7.34 8.25
C VAL A 18 4.62 8.16 7.78
N GLU A 19 4.64 8.49 6.49
CA GLU A 19 5.70 9.28 5.87
C GLU A 19 5.10 10.47 5.14
N GLN A 20 5.69 11.65 5.35
CA GLN A 20 5.41 12.81 4.51
C GLN A 20 6.48 12.88 3.42
N VAL A 21 6.06 12.79 2.17
CA VAL A 21 6.95 12.82 1.01
C VAL A 21 6.64 14.06 0.19
N THR A 22 7.65 14.86 -0.12
CA THR A 22 7.49 16.00 -1.03
C THR A 22 8.19 15.70 -2.34
N TYR A 23 7.46 15.73 -3.44
CA TYR A 23 8.02 15.58 -4.79
C TYR A 23 7.60 16.79 -5.63
N LYS A 24 8.59 17.57 -6.08
CA LYS A 24 8.37 18.86 -6.74
C LYS A 24 7.51 19.78 -5.87
N ASN A 25 6.35 20.20 -6.37
CA ASN A 25 5.37 21.05 -5.68
C ASN A 25 4.22 20.25 -5.02
N LEU A 26 4.31 18.91 -4.99
CA LEU A 26 3.30 18.03 -4.40
C LEU A 26 3.78 17.50 -3.05
N LYS A 27 2.88 17.49 -2.07
CA LYS A 27 3.08 16.90 -0.75
C LYS A 27 2.15 15.70 -0.62
N PHE A 28 2.72 14.57 -0.28
CA PHE A 28 2.02 13.31 -0.07
C PHE A 28 2.10 12.93 1.40
N GLN A 29 0.98 12.52 1.97
CA GLN A 29 0.94 11.78 3.22
C GLN A 29 0.76 10.31 2.88
N VAL A 30 1.80 9.51 3.09
CA VAL A 30 1.83 8.10 2.71
C VAL A 30 1.71 7.24 3.97
N TRP A 31 0.81 6.27 3.90
CA TRP A 31 0.60 5.26 4.93
C TRP A 31 1.11 3.93 4.39
N ASP A 32 2.22 3.45 4.94
CA ASP A 32 2.79 2.14 4.63
C ASP A 32 2.15 1.09 5.53
N LEU A 33 1.41 0.16 4.92
CA LEU A 33 0.61 -0.86 5.59
C LEU A 33 1.25 -2.23 5.39
N GLY A 34 1.46 -2.97 6.48
CA GLY A 34 2.02 -4.31 6.36
C GLY A 34 1.08 -5.29 5.65
N GLY A 35 1.67 -6.22 4.89
CA GLY A 35 0.95 -7.20 4.05
C GLY A 35 0.73 -8.60 4.67
N GLN A 36 1.13 -8.81 5.93
CA GLN A 36 0.96 -10.10 6.61
C GLN A 36 -0.53 -10.41 6.78
N THR A 37 -0.93 -11.66 6.57
CA THR A 37 -2.35 -12.07 6.59
C THR A 37 -3.09 -11.65 7.87
N SER A 38 -2.41 -11.67 9.02
CA SER A 38 -2.98 -11.29 10.31
C SER A 38 -3.33 -9.79 10.44
N ILE A 39 -2.70 -8.92 9.64
CA ILE A 39 -2.86 -7.47 9.74
C ILE A 39 -3.64 -6.83 8.58
N ARG A 40 -3.91 -7.57 7.50
CA ARG A 40 -4.74 -7.09 6.37
C ARG A 40 -6.11 -6.55 6.77
N PRO A 41 -6.82 -7.13 7.77
CA PRO A 41 -8.11 -6.58 8.20
C PRO A 41 -8.04 -5.11 8.67
N TYR A 42 -6.87 -4.65 9.13
CA TYR A 42 -6.68 -3.27 9.60
C TYR A 42 -6.48 -2.25 8.48
N TRP A 43 -6.31 -2.68 7.22
CA TRP A 43 -6.21 -1.75 6.09
C TRP A 43 -7.43 -0.83 5.99
N ARG A 44 -8.61 -1.34 6.34
CA ARG A 44 -9.88 -0.59 6.38
C ARG A 44 -9.84 0.67 7.22
N CYS A 45 -8.97 0.73 8.24
CA CYS A 45 -8.80 1.91 9.07
C CYS A 45 -8.25 3.12 8.29
N TYR A 46 -7.76 2.91 7.06
CA TYR A 46 -7.10 3.92 6.24
C TYR A 46 -7.84 4.24 4.93
N TYR A 47 -8.99 3.61 4.65
CA TYR A 47 -9.67 3.81 3.37
C TYR A 47 -10.33 5.18 3.27
N SER A 48 -10.93 5.67 4.35
CA SER A 48 -11.58 6.98 4.40
C SER A 48 -10.62 8.10 4.02
N ASN A 49 -11.03 8.94 3.07
CA ASN A 49 -10.25 10.06 2.54
C ASN A 49 -8.91 9.66 1.88
N THR A 50 -8.83 8.45 1.31
CA THR A 50 -7.68 8.06 0.48
C THR A 50 -7.84 8.58 -0.95
N ASP A 51 -6.92 9.44 -1.39
CA ASP A 51 -6.90 9.96 -2.76
C ASP A 51 -6.35 8.94 -3.77
N ALA A 52 -5.39 8.11 -3.35
CA ALA A 52 -4.73 7.14 -4.22
C ALA A 52 -4.18 5.94 -3.44
N ILE A 53 -4.17 4.79 -4.09
CA ILE A 53 -3.64 3.53 -3.59
C ILE A 53 -2.43 3.14 -4.43
N ILE A 54 -1.30 2.89 -3.77
CA ILE A 54 -0.12 2.28 -4.39
C ILE A 54 -0.07 0.83 -3.91
N TYR A 55 -0.42 -0.10 -4.80
CA TYR A 55 -0.42 -1.52 -4.51
C TYR A 55 0.83 -2.19 -5.10
N VAL A 56 1.66 -2.77 -4.24
CA VAL A 56 2.94 -3.36 -4.63
C VAL A 56 2.82 -4.87 -4.73
N VAL A 57 3.17 -5.43 -5.88
CA VAL A 57 3.16 -6.86 -6.18
C VAL A 57 4.60 -7.31 -6.40
N ASP A 58 4.99 -8.40 -5.78
CA ASP A 58 6.25 -9.07 -6.10
C ASP A 58 6.08 -9.86 -7.41
N SER A 59 6.63 -9.35 -8.51
CA SER A 59 6.53 -9.98 -9.83
C SER A 59 7.30 -11.29 -9.95
N ALA A 60 8.24 -11.58 -9.04
CA ALA A 60 8.97 -12.83 -9.02
C ALA A 60 8.19 -13.95 -8.29
N ASP A 61 7.28 -13.60 -7.37
CA ASP A 61 6.51 -14.56 -6.58
C ASP A 61 5.21 -14.99 -7.25
N ARG A 62 5.34 -15.92 -8.19
CA ARG A 62 4.21 -16.46 -8.97
C ARG A 62 3.23 -17.29 -8.15
N ASP A 63 3.66 -17.88 -7.04
CA ASP A 63 2.80 -18.72 -6.21
C ASP A 63 1.79 -17.87 -5.43
N ARG A 64 2.18 -16.64 -5.05
CA ARG A 64 1.32 -15.72 -4.29
C ARG A 64 0.53 -14.73 -5.14
N ILE A 65 0.69 -14.72 -6.47
CA ILE A 65 -0.02 -13.77 -7.34
C ILE A 65 -1.55 -13.90 -7.25
N GLY A 66 -2.07 -15.12 -7.09
CA GLY A 66 -3.51 -15.36 -6.92
C GLY A 66 -4.05 -14.71 -5.65
N ILE A 67 -3.32 -14.87 -4.54
CA ILE A 67 -3.65 -14.25 -3.25
C ILE A 67 -3.63 -12.72 -3.39
N SER A 68 -2.60 -12.17 -4.04
CA SER A 68 -2.49 -10.72 -4.25
C SER A 68 -3.66 -10.17 -5.07
N LYS A 69 -4.07 -10.86 -6.13
CA LYS A 69 -5.24 -10.49 -6.93
C LYS A 69 -6.52 -10.45 -6.08
N ASP A 70 -6.75 -11.48 -5.27
CA ASP A 70 -7.98 -11.59 -4.48
C ASP A 70 -8.04 -10.51 -3.39
N GLU A 71 -6.93 -10.20 -2.73
CA GLU A 71 -6.83 -9.11 -1.74
C GLU A 71 -7.06 -7.73 -2.38
N LEU A 72 -6.46 -7.48 -3.55
CA LEU A 72 -6.68 -6.24 -4.29
C LEU A 72 -8.15 -6.07 -4.66
N LEU A 73 -8.80 -7.12 -5.18
CA LEU A 73 -10.21 -7.08 -5.53
C LEU A 73 -11.12 -6.94 -4.32
N TYR A 74 -10.74 -7.50 -3.16
CA TYR A 74 -11.50 -7.32 -1.93
C TYR A 74 -11.47 -5.86 -1.47
N MET A 75 -10.28 -5.26 -1.44
CA MET A 75 -10.10 -3.85 -1.07
C MET A 75 -10.85 -2.91 -2.02
N LEU A 76 -10.78 -3.12 -3.34
CA LEU A 76 -11.42 -2.23 -4.32
C LEU A 76 -12.96 -2.28 -4.33
N ARG A 77 -13.58 -3.20 -3.59
CA ARG A 77 -15.05 -3.26 -3.44
C ARG A 77 -15.58 -2.32 -2.37
N GLU A 78 -14.70 -1.73 -1.57
CA GLU A 78 -15.07 -0.85 -0.47
C GLU A 78 -15.45 0.52 -1.02
N GLU A 79 -16.62 1.01 -0.63
CA GLU A 79 -17.20 2.25 -1.20
C GLU A 79 -16.31 3.47 -0.93
N GLU A 80 -15.61 3.47 0.20
CA GLU A 80 -14.66 4.52 0.59
C GLU A 80 -13.52 4.70 -0.41
N LEU A 81 -13.21 3.67 -1.21
CA LEU A 81 -12.13 3.68 -2.20
C LEU A 81 -12.64 3.89 -3.64
N ALA A 82 -13.94 4.03 -3.86
CA ALA A 82 -14.52 4.10 -5.21
C ALA A 82 -13.98 5.26 -6.07
N GLY A 83 -13.52 6.34 -5.45
CA GLY A 83 -12.92 7.49 -6.11
C GLY A 83 -11.39 7.50 -6.14
N ALA A 84 -10.72 6.54 -5.50
CA ALA A 84 -9.28 6.55 -5.35
C ALA A 84 -8.56 6.14 -6.63
N ILE A 85 -7.44 6.81 -6.94
CA ILE A 85 -6.58 6.43 -8.07
C ILE A 85 -5.78 5.18 -7.70
N LEU A 86 -5.81 4.13 -8.52
CA LEU A 86 -5.02 2.93 -8.32
C LEU A 86 -3.73 2.96 -9.15
N VAL A 87 -2.59 2.72 -8.49
CA VAL A 87 -1.30 2.45 -9.12
C VAL A 87 -0.82 1.07 -8.66
N VAL A 88 -0.45 0.21 -9.61
CA VAL A 88 0.15 -1.10 -9.33
C VAL A 88 1.63 -1.07 -9.68
N LEU A 89 2.48 -1.40 -8.73
CA LEU A 89 3.92 -1.61 -8.94
C LEU A 89 4.20 -3.11 -9.00
N ALA A 90 5.01 -3.54 -9.97
CA ALA A 90 5.36 -4.93 -10.25
C ALA A 90 6.87 -5.06 -10.50
#